data_AF-A0A2A5RJ61-F1
#
_entry.id   AF-A0A2A5RJ61-F1
#
_cell.length_a   1.000
_cell.length_b   1.000
_cell.length_c   1.000
_cell.angle_alpha   90.00
_cell.angle_beta   90.00
_cell.angle_gamma   90.00
#
_symmetry.space_group_name_H-M   'P 1'
#
loop_
_entity.id
_entity.type
_entity.pdbx_description
1 polymer ?
#
loop_
_entity_poly.entity_id
_entity_poly.type
_entity_poly.pdbx_seq_one_letter_code
_entity_poly.pdbx_strand_id
1 'polypeptide(L)'
;MLESLMMITIILKSTVLYWATALDLLLILTVLFIKFDKKKHAAIAWGQIVGSSLLVLASLVFALVLQLVPQQWILGLMGLIPLSFGLKYLFVGDDDEDELDELLEKRNQKNLFVMVVFLSFASCGADNIALFTPFFMTLHTHILLISIITFMVNIFILGFIGQYLARIPHFHDLLSRYSRWVLAIVYIGLGLMILIETKALSHLIDFIKAIL
;
A
#
# COMPACT_ATOMS: atom_id res chain seq x y z
N MET A 1 12.24 21.34 19.32
CA MET A 1 11.90 21.85 17.98
C MET A 1 12.34 20.91 16.86
N LEU A 2 13.61 20.43 16.85
CA LEU A 2 14.06 19.46 15.85
C LEU A 2 13.35 18.10 15.95
N GLU A 3 13.26 17.53 17.16
CA GLU A 3 12.60 16.23 17.37
C GLU A 3 11.10 16.25 17.03
N SER A 4 10.41 17.33 17.40
CA SER A 4 9.00 17.52 17.05
C SER A 4 8.79 17.61 15.54
N LEU A 5 9.69 18.29 14.81
CA LEU A 5 9.62 18.38 13.36
C LEU A 5 9.89 17.02 12.70
N MET A 6 10.84 16.25 13.24
CA MET A 6 11.14 14.90 12.77
C MET A 6 9.95 13.95 12.96
N MET A 7 9.28 13.98 14.13
CA MET A 7 8.09 13.18 14.39
C MET A 7 6.95 13.51 13.42
N ILE A 8 6.67 14.80 13.22
CA ILE A 8 5.63 15.25 12.27
C ILE A 8 5.96 14.76 10.86
N THR A 9 7.23 14.88 10.43
CA THR A 9 7.67 14.44 9.11
C THR A 9 7.45 12.94 8.91
N ILE A 10 7.73 12.11 9.92
CA ILE A 10 7.53 10.67 9.85
C ILE A 10 6.05 10.29 9.83
N ILE A 11 5.22 10.96 10.61
CA ILE A 11 3.77 10.75 10.59
C ILE A 11 3.23 11.09 9.20
N LEU A 12 3.67 12.20 8.62
CA LEU A 12 3.30 12.60 7.25
C LEU A 12 3.79 11.59 6.21
N LYS A 13 5.08 11.23 6.22
CA LYS A 13 5.65 10.23 5.28
C LYS A 13 4.91 8.89 5.39
N SER A 14 4.65 8.42 6.61
CA SER A 14 3.90 7.17 6.85
C SER A 14 2.46 7.29 6.35
N THR A 15 1.79 8.41 6.61
CA THR A 15 0.41 8.61 6.15
C THR A 15 0.33 8.62 4.63
N VAL A 16 1.20 9.39 3.96
CA VAL A 16 1.24 9.44 2.50
C VAL A 16 1.55 8.07 1.92
N LEU A 17 2.54 7.35 2.49
CA LEU A 17 2.93 6.03 2.02
C LEU A 17 1.80 5.01 2.16
N TYR A 18 1.09 4.99 3.29
CA TYR A 18 -0.04 4.09 3.49
C TYR A 18 -1.18 4.40 2.52
N TRP A 19 -1.55 5.69 2.39
CA TRP A 19 -2.65 6.06 1.51
C TRP A 19 -2.34 5.84 0.04
N ALA A 20 -1.07 5.99 -0.36
CA ALA A 20 -0.61 5.68 -1.71
C ALA A 20 -0.93 4.23 -2.12
N THR A 21 -0.75 3.28 -1.21
CA THR A 21 -0.94 1.85 -1.47
C THR A 21 -2.32 1.33 -1.09
N ALA A 22 -3.17 2.17 -0.50
CA ALA A 22 -4.49 1.79 -0.01
C ALA A 22 -5.65 2.28 -0.89
N LEU A 23 -5.38 2.97 -2.00
CA LEU A 23 -6.44 3.52 -2.85
C LEU A 23 -7.27 2.42 -3.52
N ASP A 24 -6.64 1.33 -3.97
CA ASP A 24 -7.36 0.22 -4.63
C ASP A 24 -8.27 -0.49 -3.62
N LEU A 25 -7.74 -0.74 -2.41
CA LEU A 25 -8.54 -1.29 -1.32
C LEU A 25 -9.67 -0.35 -0.89
N LEU A 26 -9.49 0.97 -0.97
CA LEU A 26 -10.57 1.93 -0.71
C LEU A 26 -11.72 1.75 -1.72
N LEU A 27 -11.40 1.57 -3.00
CA LEU A 27 -12.38 1.34 -4.05
C LEU A 27 -13.12 0.02 -3.82
N ILE A 28 -12.38 -1.08 -3.62
CA ILE A 28 -12.94 -2.40 -3.32
C ILE A 28 -13.85 -2.32 -2.08
N LEU A 29 -13.40 -1.69 -1.01
CA LEU A 29 -14.20 -1.51 0.21
C LEU A 29 -15.51 -0.76 -0.07
N THR A 30 -15.43 0.32 -0.85
CA THR A 30 -16.61 1.11 -1.22
C THR A 30 -17.63 0.25 -1.97
N VAL A 31 -17.19 -0.53 -2.96
CA VAL A 31 -18.05 -1.47 -3.71
C VAL A 31 -18.69 -2.51 -2.79
N LEU A 32 -17.89 -3.12 -1.91
CA LEU A 32 -18.38 -4.11 -0.96
C LEU A 32 -19.43 -3.52 -0.01
N PHE A 33 -19.24 -2.29 0.47
CA PHE A 33 -20.21 -1.62 1.34
C PHE A 33 -21.51 -1.22 0.60
N ILE A 34 -21.44 -0.97 -0.72
CA ILE A 34 -22.62 -0.76 -1.58
C ILE A 34 -23.37 -2.07 -1.82
N LYS A 35 -22.63 -3.14 -2.16
CA LYS A 35 -23.19 -4.44 -2.60
C LYS A 35 -23.81 -5.23 -1.46
N PHE A 36 -23.31 -5.10 -0.23
CA PHE A 36 -23.74 -5.90 0.92
C PHE A 36 -24.55 -5.10 1.95
N ASP A 37 -25.58 -5.74 2.52
CA ASP A 37 -26.41 -5.18 3.59
C ASP A 37 -25.62 -4.77 4.83
N LYS A 38 -26.19 -3.83 5.62
CA LYS A 38 -25.60 -3.34 6.87
C LYS A 38 -25.20 -4.45 7.86
N LYS A 39 -25.89 -5.59 7.88
CA LYS A 39 -25.56 -6.75 8.73
C LYS A 39 -24.18 -7.34 8.42
N LYS A 40 -23.69 -7.15 7.21
CA LYS A 40 -22.42 -7.65 6.69
C LYS A 40 -21.28 -6.64 6.78
N HIS A 41 -21.59 -5.35 7.03
CA HIS A 41 -20.61 -4.27 7.12
C HIS A 41 -19.55 -4.52 8.20
N ALA A 42 -19.91 -5.14 9.33
CA ALA A 42 -18.94 -5.51 10.36
C ALA A 42 -17.90 -6.52 9.86
N ALA A 43 -18.30 -7.49 9.04
CA ALA A 43 -17.38 -8.46 8.46
C ALA A 43 -16.43 -7.81 7.44
N ILE A 44 -16.91 -6.82 6.67
CA ILE A 44 -16.08 -6.03 5.76
C ILE A 44 -15.05 -5.22 6.55
N ALA A 45 -15.50 -4.45 7.55
CA ALA A 45 -14.63 -3.60 8.36
C ALA A 45 -13.54 -4.42 9.07
N TRP A 46 -13.91 -5.51 9.74
CA TRP A 46 -12.94 -6.39 10.41
C TRP A 46 -12.03 -7.10 9.43
N GLY A 47 -12.54 -7.53 8.27
CA GLY A 47 -11.75 -8.19 7.25
C GLY A 47 -10.66 -7.28 6.71
N GLN A 48 -10.99 -6.02 6.42
CA GLN A 48 -10.03 -5.00 6.02
C GLN A 48 -8.98 -4.73 7.11
N ILE A 49 -9.43 -4.53 8.36
CA ILE A 49 -8.50 -4.26 9.46
C ILE A 49 -7.48 -5.39 9.60
N VAL A 50 -7.97 -6.64 9.61
CA VAL A 50 -7.09 -7.81 9.70
C VAL A 50 -6.20 -7.95 8.47
N GLY A 51 -6.74 -7.81 7.26
CA GLY A 51 -5.98 -7.91 6.01
C GLY A 51 -4.86 -6.89 5.93
N SER A 52 -5.19 -5.61 6.13
CA SER A 52 -4.20 -4.53 6.12
C SER A 52 -3.18 -4.65 7.25
N SER A 53 -3.59 -5.02 8.46
CA SER A 53 -2.65 -5.23 9.57
C SER A 53 -1.68 -6.38 9.30
N LEU A 54 -2.15 -7.49 8.71
CA LEU A 54 -1.29 -8.60 8.33
C LEU A 54 -0.30 -8.21 7.22
N LEU A 55 -0.69 -7.35 6.28
CA LEU A 55 0.24 -6.82 5.27
C LEU A 55 1.33 -5.96 5.91
N VAL A 56 0.98 -5.07 6.84
CA VAL A 56 1.97 -4.28 7.59
C VAL A 56 2.93 -5.19 8.36
N LEU A 57 2.41 -6.24 9.01
CA LEU A 57 3.23 -7.22 9.72
C LEU A 57 4.13 -8.00 8.78
N ALA A 58 3.64 -8.43 7.61
CA ALA A 58 4.44 -9.12 6.61
C ALA A 58 5.60 -8.23 6.13
N SER A 59 5.33 -6.97 5.78
CA SER A 59 6.36 -6.01 5.39
C SER A 59 7.37 -5.75 6.50
N LEU A 60 6.93 -5.71 7.77
CA LEU A 60 7.83 -5.61 8.91
C LEU A 60 8.73 -6.84 9.05
N VAL A 61 8.19 -8.04 8.89
CA VAL A 61 8.98 -9.28 8.90
C VAL A 61 10.02 -9.26 7.78
N PHE A 62 9.63 -8.88 6.56
CA PHE A 62 10.59 -8.73 5.46
C PHE A 62 11.67 -7.69 5.77
N ALA A 63 11.31 -6.56 6.37
CA ALA A 63 12.28 -5.53 6.74
C ALA A 63 13.30 -6.06 7.75
N LEU A 64 12.85 -6.78 8.77
CA LEU A 64 13.73 -7.38 9.79
C LEU A 64 14.64 -8.47 9.20
N VAL A 65 14.11 -9.31 8.31
CA VAL A 65 14.89 -10.36 7.62
C VAL A 65 15.94 -9.74 6.70
N LEU A 66 15.56 -8.72 5.92
CA LEU A 66 16.47 -8.07 4.96
C LEU A 66 17.52 -7.18 5.65
N GLN A 67 17.25 -6.65 6.86
CA GLN A 67 18.27 -5.96 7.67
C GLN A 67 19.45 -6.87 8.06
N LEU A 68 19.26 -8.20 8.06
CA LEU A 68 20.33 -9.17 8.31
C LEU A 68 21.25 -9.34 7.08
N VAL A 69 20.84 -8.88 5.91
CA VAL A 69 21.64 -8.95 4.67
C VAL A 69 22.52 -7.69 4.59
N PRO A 70 23.86 -7.81 4.68
CA PRO A 70 24.77 -6.68 4.89
C PRO A 70 25.05 -5.85 3.64
N GLN A 71 24.08 -5.66 2.73
CA GLN A 71 24.34 -4.95 1.47
C GLN A 71 23.30 -3.85 1.16
N GLN A 72 23.73 -2.58 1.29
CA GLN A 72 22.91 -1.38 1.14
C GLN A 72 22.37 -1.13 -0.29
N TRP A 73 22.97 -1.73 -1.33
CA TRP A 73 22.47 -1.63 -2.71
C TRP A 73 21.08 -2.25 -2.89
N ILE A 74 20.71 -3.24 -2.07
CA ILE A 74 19.40 -3.89 -2.11
C ILE A 74 18.29 -2.87 -1.76
N LEU A 75 18.53 -1.95 -0.81
CA LEU A 75 17.57 -0.89 -0.48
C LEU A 75 17.36 0.09 -1.64
N GLY A 76 18.43 0.42 -2.36
CA GLY A 76 18.35 1.33 -3.51
C GLY A 76 17.57 0.74 -4.69
N LEU A 77 17.76 -0.55 -4.96
CA LEU A 77 17.00 -1.27 -5.99
C LEU A 77 15.51 -1.36 -5.65
N MET A 78 15.12 -1.29 -4.37
CA MET A 78 13.71 -1.30 -4.00
C MET A 78 12.96 -0.08 -4.52
N GLY A 79 13.62 1.06 -4.77
CA GLY A 79 12.99 2.23 -5.43
C GLY A 79 12.57 1.96 -6.88
N LEU A 80 13.15 0.96 -7.55
CA LEU A 80 12.73 0.54 -8.89
C LEU A 80 11.38 -0.19 -8.87
N ILE A 81 11.01 -0.81 -7.74
CA ILE A 81 9.75 -1.54 -7.61
C ILE A 81 8.53 -0.60 -7.72
N PRO A 82 8.38 0.45 -6.90
CA PRO A 82 7.28 1.40 -7.07
C PRO A 82 7.37 2.17 -8.39
N LEU A 83 8.57 2.43 -8.91
CA LEU A 83 8.70 3.01 -10.25
C LEU A 83 8.06 2.08 -11.31
N SER A 84 8.32 0.78 -11.23
CA SER A 84 7.76 -0.22 -12.14
C SER A 84 6.24 -0.33 -12.00
N PHE A 85 5.69 -0.25 -10.78
CA PHE A 85 4.24 -0.20 -10.56
C PHE A 85 3.62 1.06 -11.16
N GLY A 86 4.22 2.23 -10.93
CA GLY A 86 3.75 3.48 -11.52
C GLY A 86 3.74 3.46 -13.05
N LEU A 87 4.76 2.86 -13.69
CA LEU A 87 4.76 2.63 -15.14
C LEU A 87 3.69 1.61 -15.55
N LYS A 88 3.51 0.50 -14.83
CA LYS A 88 2.47 -0.50 -15.13
C LYS A 88 1.09 0.15 -15.16
N TYR A 89 0.75 0.94 -14.14
CA TYR A 89 -0.53 1.67 -14.07
C TYR A 89 -0.71 2.66 -15.22
N LEU A 90 0.37 3.27 -15.73
CA LEU A 90 0.31 4.21 -16.84
C LEU A 90 0.04 3.53 -18.20
N PHE A 91 0.60 2.34 -18.43
CA PHE A 91 0.63 1.71 -19.76
C PHE A 91 -0.30 0.51 -19.95
N VAL A 92 -0.54 -0.28 -18.90
CA VAL A 92 -1.33 -1.52 -18.99
C VAL A 92 -2.78 -1.30 -18.56
N GLY A 93 -3.00 -0.33 -17.67
CA GLY A 93 -4.29 -0.16 -17.04
C GLY A 93 -4.57 -1.21 -15.96
N ASP A 94 -5.69 -1.00 -15.29
CA ASP A 94 -6.15 -1.76 -14.14
C ASP A 94 -7.56 -2.26 -14.49
N ASP A 95 -7.75 -3.58 -14.49
CA ASP A 95 -9.02 -4.29 -14.81
C ASP A 95 -9.65 -4.87 -13.51
N ASP A 96 -9.36 -4.24 -12.38
CA ASP A 96 -9.70 -4.74 -11.04
C ASP A 96 -11.22 -4.84 -10.77
N GLU A 97 -12.05 -4.09 -11.50
CA GLU A 97 -13.52 -4.15 -11.37
C GLU A 97 -14.13 -5.45 -11.92
N ASP A 98 -13.74 -5.86 -13.12
CA ASP A 98 -14.22 -7.10 -13.74
C ASP A 98 -13.71 -8.33 -12.97
N GLU A 99 -12.48 -8.25 -12.43
CA GLU A 99 -11.88 -9.31 -11.63
C GLU A 99 -12.56 -9.44 -10.25
N LEU A 100 -12.99 -8.32 -9.64
CA LEU A 100 -13.73 -8.32 -8.37
C LEU A 100 -15.08 -9.02 -8.49
N ASP A 101 -15.84 -8.77 -9.57
CA ASP A 101 -17.13 -9.42 -9.77
C ASP A 101 -16.98 -10.92 -10.06
N GLU A 102 -15.98 -11.33 -10.85
CA GLU A 102 -15.64 -12.76 -11.03
C GLU A 102 -15.26 -13.45 -9.71
N LEU A 103 -14.46 -12.79 -8.86
CA LEU A 103 -14.05 -13.32 -7.55
C LEU A 103 -15.23 -13.45 -6.59
N LEU A 104 -16.19 -12.52 -6.64
CA LEU A 104 -17.41 -12.54 -5.85
C LEU A 104 -18.40 -13.63 -6.30
N GLU A 105 -18.43 -13.95 -7.59
CA GLU A 105 -19.25 -15.05 -8.14
C GLU A 105 -18.63 -16.43 -7.86
N LYS A 106 -17.30 -16.56 -8.01
CA LYS A 106 -16.58 -17.83 -7.77
C LYS A 106 -16.54 -18.24 -6.29
N ARG A 107 -16.55 -17.29 -5.34
CA ARG A 107 -16.57 -17.62 -3.91
C ARG A 107 -17.99 -17.61 -3.34
N ASN A 108 -18.45 -18.81 -2.99
CA ASN A 108 -19.63 -19.00 -2.16
C ASN A 108 -19.53 -18.11 -0.91
N GLN A 109 -20.44 -17.12 -0.77
CA GLN A 109 -20.40 -15.98 0.17
C GLN A 109 -20.42 -16.33 1.67
N LYS A 110 -20.12 -17.59 2.04
CA LYS A 110 -20.23 -18.14 3.39
C LYS A 110 -19.33 -17.44 4.40
N ASN A 111 -18.25 -16.76 3.99
CA ASN A 111 -17.45 -15.94 4.91
C ASN A 111 -16.84 -14.67 4.27
N LEU A 112 -17.66 -13.62 4.17
CA LEU A 112 -17.28 -12.28 3.68
C LEU A 112 -16.03 -11.71 4.36
N PHE A 113 -15.85 -11.96 5.66
CA PHE A 113 -14.64 -11.52 6.38
C PHE A 113 -13.36 -12.08 5.75
N VAL A 114 -13.31 -13.40 5.52
CA VAL A 114 -12.13 -14.07 4.92
C VAL A 114 -11.90 -13.59 3.49
N MET A 115 -12.99 -13.32 2.77
CA MET A 115 -12.90 -12.77 1.42
C MET A 115 -12.28 -11.38 1.42
N VAL A 116 -12.70 -10.48 2.33
CA VAL A 116 -12.13 -9.12 2.41
C VAL A 116 -10.65 -9.19 2.79
N VAL A 117 -10.27 -10.05 3.74
CA VAL A 117 -8.85 -10.30 4.06
C VAL A 117 -8.08 -10.68 2.79
N PHE A 118 -8.58 -11.65 2.03
CA PHE A 118 -7.93 -12.08 0.80
C PHE A 118 -7.84 -10.97 -0.24
N LEU A 119 -8.91 -10.19 -0.43
CA LEU A 119 -8.92 -9.06 -1.37
C LEU A 119 -7.88 -8.00 -1.00
N SER A 120 -7.66 -7.73 0.29
CA SER A 120 -6.57 -6.85 0.73
C SER A 120 -5.21 -7.35 0.26
N PHE A 121 -4.94 -8.65 0.35
CA PHE A 121 -3.68 -9.24 -0.12
C PHE A 121 -3.58 -9.27 -1.65
N ALA A 122 -4.68 -9.59 -2.35
CA ALA A 122 -4.69 -9.68 -3.80
C ALA A 122 -4.45 -8.32 -4.45
N SER A 123 -5.13 -7.28 -3.96
CA SER A 123 -5.08 -5.93 -4.53
C SER A 123 -3.86 -5.14 -4.05
N CYS A 124 -3.57 -5.13 -2.74
CA CYS A 124 -2.53 -4.25 -2.20
C CYS A 124 -1.27 -4.98 -1.71
N GLY A 125 -1.21 -6.30 -1.82
CA GLY A 125 -0.15 -7.09 -1.18
C GLY A 125 1.24 -6.81 -1.75
N ALA A 126 1.36 -6.80 -3.08
CA ALA A 126 2.62 -6.53 -3.75
C ALA A 126 3.14 -5.13 -3.43
N ASP A 127 2.29 -4.12 -3.52
CA ASP A 127 2.62 -2.71 -3.31
C ASP A 127 3.00 -2.44 -1.85
N ASN A 128 2.22 -2.95 -0.89
CA ASN A 128 2.51 -2.81 0.54
C ASN A 128 3.84 -3.47 0.92
N ILE A 129 4.16 -4.66 0.40
CA ILE A 129 5.44 -5.30 0.69
C ILE A 129 6.58 -4.51 0.03
N ALA A 130 6.43 -4.15 -1.24
CA ALA A 130 7.44 -3.42 -1.99
C ALA A 130 7.80 -2.06 -1.39
N LEU A 131 6.83 -1.34 -0.85
CA LEU A 131 7.00 0.03 -0.36
C LEU A 131 7.23 0.13 1.14
N PHE A 132 6.51 -0.66 1.95
CA PHE A 132 6.66 -0.56 3.41
C PHE A 132 7.96 -1.20 3.88
N THR A 133 8.38 -2.30 3.26
CA THR A 133 9.63 -3.01 3.62
C THR A 133 10.85 -2.08 3.59
N PRO A 134 11.21 -1.45 2.45
CA PRO A 134 12.39 -0.58 2.41
C PRO A 134 12.20 0.64 3.30
N PHE A 135 11.00 1.19 3.41
CA PHE A 135 10.72 2.31 4.31
C PHE A 135 11.02 1.92 5.77
N PHE A 136 10.51 0.80 6.27
CA PHE A 136 10.78 0.32 7.63
C PHE A 136 12.26 0.03 7.87
N MET A 137 12.98 -0.47 6.86
CA MET A 137 14.43 -0.72 6.98
C MET A 137 15.23 0.56 7.25
N THR A 138 14.75 1.72 6.80
CA THR A 138 15.44 3.01 7.02
C THR A 138 15.21 3.63 8.40
N LEU A 139 14.26 3.10 9.19
CA LEU A 139 13.86 3.71 10.45
C LEU A 139 14.55 3.06 11.65
N HIS A 140 14.96 3.87 12.62
CA HIS A 140 15.35 3.38 13.94
C HIS A 140 14.13 2.95 14.76
N THR A 141 14.34 2.06 15.74
CA THR A 141 13.27 1.37 16.49
C THR A 141 12.15 2.28 17.01
N HIS A 142 12.50 3.41 17.64
CA HIS A 142 11.50 4.34 18.18
C HIS A 142 10.64 4.98 17.08
N ILE A 143 11.26 5.36 15.97
CA ILE A 143 10.59 5.99 14.83
C ILE A 143 9.75 4.96 14.06
N LEU A 144 10.24 3.73 13.95
CA LEU A 144 9.50 2.60 13.39
C LEU A 144 8.20 2.34 14.15
N LEU A 145 8.24 2.36 15.50
CA LEU A 145 7.04 2.20 16.32
C LEU A 145 6.00 3.30 16.05
N ILE A 146 6.42 4.55 15.96
CA ILE A 146 5.53 5.68 15.61
C ILE A 146 4.91 5.45 14.21
N SER A 147 5.70 4.99 13.26
CA SER A 147 5.23 4.69 11.90
C SER A 147 4.19 3.56 11.90
N ILE A 148 4.44 2.46 12.61
CA ILE A 148 3.48 1.34 12.73
C ILE A 148 2.18 1.81 13.37
N ILE A 149 2.23 2.59 14.45
CA ILE A 149 1.03 3.17 15.07
C ILE A 149 0.28 4.05 14.07
N THR A 150 1.00 4.87 13.30
CA THR A 150 0.40 5.71 12.25
C THR A 150 -0.29 4.88 11.18
N PHE A 151 0.30 3.76 10.75
CA PHE A 151 -0.35 2.83 9.83
C PHE A 151 -1.61 2.22 10.44
N MET A 152 -1.57 1.75 11.69
CA MET A 152 -2.76 1.20 12.36
C MET A 152 -3.89 2.22 12.43
N VAL A 153 -3.60 3.48 12.75
CA VAL A 153 -4.60 4.56 12.72
C VAL A 153 -5.20 4.74 11.33
N ASN A 154 -4.35 4.80 10.28
CA ASN A 154 -4.83 4.94 8.91
C ASN A 154 -5.65 3.72 8.43
N ILE A 155 -5.37 2.51 8.93
CA ILE A 155 -6.17 1.30 8.66
C ILE A 155 -7.61 1.46 9.14
N PHE A 156 -7.81 2.01 10.35
CA PHE A 156 -9.14 2.30 10.86
C PHE A 156 -9.83 3.41 10.06
N ILE A 157 -9.10 4.47 9.71
CA ILE A 157 -9.63 5.57 8.90
C ILE A 157 -10.05 5.08 7.51
N LEU A 158 -9.28 4.20 6.88
CA LEU A 158 -9.60 3.63 5.56
C LEU A 158 -10.96 2.92 5.58
N GLY A 159 -11.20 2.07 6.58
CA GLY A 159 -12.48 1.37 6.72
C GLY A 159 -13.65 2.32 6.90
N PHE A 160 -13.48 3.38 7.71
CA PHE A 160 -14.49 4.41 7.90
C PHE A 160 -14.77 5.19 6.61
N ILE A 161 -13.71 5.61 5.90
CA ILE A 161 -13.83 6.37 4.66
C ILE A 161 -14.50 5.50 3.58
N GLY A 162 -14.12 4.23 3.41
CA GLY A 162 -14.78 3.33 2.45
C GLY A 162 -16.27 3.18 2.73
N GLN A 163 -16.67 3.03 4.01
CA GLN A 163 -18.08 2.97 4.38
C GLN A 163 -18.82 4.31 4.17
N TYR A 164 -18.14 5.43 4.39
CA TYR A 164 -18.70 6.76 4.18
C TYR A 164 -18.94 7.03 2.68
N LEU A 165 -17.94 6.72 1.85
CA LEU A 165 -17.97 6.89 0.40
C LEU A 165 -19.04 6.02 -0.27
N ALA A 166 -19.33 4.84 0.30
CA ALA A 166 -20.42 3.97 -0.17
C ALA A 166 -21.82 4.61 -0.09
N ARG A 167 -21.97 5.75 0.60
CA ARG A 167 -23.23 6.51 0.68
C ARG A 167 -23.35 7.58 -0.41
N ILE A 168 -22.27 7.87 -1.13
CA ILE A 168 -22.23 8.87 -2.18
C ILE A 168 -22.55 8.20 -3.52
N PRO A 169 -23.66 8.57 -4.19
CA PRO A 169 -24.02 7.99 -5.48
C PRO A 169 -22.91 8.26 -6.52
N HIS A 170 -22.60 7.27 -7.36
CA HIS A 170 -21.61 7.36 -8.46
C HIS A 170 -20.16 7.68 -8.03
N PHE A 171 -19.84 7.63 -6.74
CA PHE A 171 -18.47 7.87 -6.29
C PHE A 171 -17.49 6.81 -6.82
N HIS A 172 -17.95 5.56 -6.91
CA HIS A 172 -17.21 4.45 -7.50
C HIS A 172 -16.72 4.78 -8.92
N ASP A 173 -17.61 5.25 -9.78
CA ASP A 173 -17.33 5.57 -11.20
C ASP A 173 -16.33 6.72 -11.36
N LEU A 174 -16.34 7.67 -10.41
CA LEU A 174 -15.38 8.77 -10.39
C LEU A 174 -14.01 8.25 -9.95
N LEU A 175 -13.96 7.45 -8.88
CA LEU A 175 -12.71 6.94 -8.34
C LEU A 175 -12.04 5.97 -9.32
N SER A 176 -12.79 5.05 -9.94
CA SER A 176 -12.24 4.10 -10.92
C SER A 176 -11.67 4.79 -12.16
N ARG A 177 -12.26 5.93 -12.56
CA ARG A 177 -11.79 6.72 -13.70
C ARG A 177 -10.46 7.45 -13.43
N TYR A 178 -10.20 7.84 -12.18
CA TYR A 178 -9.03 8.66 -11.82
C TYR A 178 -7.97 7.92 -10.98
N SER A 179 -8.31 6.80 -10.34
CA SER A 179 -7.41 6.02 -9.47
C SER A 179 -6.11 5.70 -10.18
N ARG A 180 -6.20 5.20 -11.42
CA ARG A 180 -5.05 4.88 -12.28
C ARG A 180 -4.04 6.02 -12.39
N TRP A 181 -4.50 7.24 -12.68
CA TRP A 181 -3.62 8.40 -12.86
C TRP A 181 -3.02 8.87 -11.54
N VAL A 182 -3.81 8.86 -10.47
CA VAL A 182 -3.35 9.23 -9.13
C VAL A 182 -2.26 8.25 -8.65
N LEU A 183 -2.51 6.94 -8.77
CA LEU A 183 -1.58 5.88 -8.40
C LEU A 183 -0.27 5.98 -9.20
N ALA A 184 -0.36 6.14 -10.52
CA ALA A 184 0.81 6.28 -11.37
C ALA A 184 1.70 7.45 -10.93
N ILE A 185 1.11 8.63 -10.68
CA ILE A 185 1.86 9.82 -10.24
C ILE A 185 2.50 9.59 -8.88
N VAL A 186 1.76 9.04 -7.92
CA VAL A 186 2.25 8.81 -6.56
C VAL A 186 3.38 7.78 -6.54
N TYR A 187 3.23 6.65 -7.24
CA TYR A 187 4.23 5.59 -7.29
C TYR A 187 5.51 6.01 -8.03
N ILE A 188 5.39 6.74 -9.15
CA ILE A 188 6.55 7.31 -9.83
C ILE A 188 7.28 8.29 -8.91
N GLY A 189 6.53 9.17 -8.23
CA GLY A 189 7.11 10.13 -7.28
C GLY A 189 7.86 9.44 -6.13
N LEU A 190 7.25 8.43 -5.51
CA LEU A 190 7.86 7.63 -4.44
C LEU A 190 9.10 6.88 -4.91
N GLY A 191 9.04 6.21 -6.07
CA GLY A 191 10.19 5.49 -6.63
C GLY A 191 11.37 6.41 -6.92
N LEU A 192 11.11 7.57 -7.56
CA LEU A 192 12.14 8.57 -7.79
C LEU A 192 12.74 9.10 -6.49
N MET A 193 11.90 9.39 -5.48
CA MET A 193 12.38 9.87 -4.18
C MET A 193 13.32 8.88 -3.51
N ILE A 194 12.94 7.59 -3.47
CA ILE A 194 13.77 6.52 -2.88
C ILE A 194 15.09 6.38 -3.65
N LEU A 195 15.05 6.38 -4.98
CA LEU A 195 16.25 6.28 -5.82
C LEU A 195 17.24 7.44 -5.59
N ILE A 196 16.72 8.66 -5.40
CA ILE A 196 17.51 9.86 -5.12
C ILE A 196 18.08 9.81 -3.70
N GLU A 197 17.25 9.53 -2.69
CA GLU A 197 17.67 9.51 -1.27
C GLU A 197 18.72 8.43 -0.99
N THR A 198 18.64 7.28 -1.68
CA THR A 198 19.55 6.14 -1.48
C THR A 198 20.81 6.16 -2.35
N LYS A 199 20.95 7.13 -3.27
CA LYS A 199 22.04 7.16 -4.28
C LYS A 199 22.18 5.83 -5.05
N ALA A 200 21.07 5.12 -5.22
CA ALA A 200 21.04 3.78 -5.83
C ALA A 200 21.67 3.77 -7.23
N LEU A 201 21.36 4.80 -8.03
CA LEU A 201 21.82 4.92 -9.41
C LEU A 201 23.35 5.09 -9.51
N SER A 202 23.98 5.85 -8.60
CA SER A 202 25.44 5.97 -8.60
C SER A 202 26.11 4.67 -8.21
N HIS A 203 25.58 3.97 -7.19
CA HIS A 203 26.11 2.66 -6.79
C HIS A 203 25.94 1.58 -7.87
N LEU A 204 24.84 1.61 -8.63
CA LEU A 204 24.61 0.68 -9.73
C LEU A 204 25.55 0.94 -10.91
N ILE A 205 25.79 2.21 -11.26
CA ILE A 205 26.75 2.59 -12.30
C ILE A 205 28.18 2.19 -11.90
N ASP A 206 28.56 2.40 -10.65
CA ASP A 206 29.89 2.01 -10.15
C ASP A 206 30.08 0.50 -10.13
N PHE A 207 29.04 -0.26 -9.77
CA PHE A 207 29.05 -1.73 -9.84
C PHE A 207 29.17 -2.25 -11.27
N ILE A 208 28.41 -1.68 -12.21
CA ILE A 208 28.48 -2.05 -13.63
C ILE A 208 29.88 -1.75 -14.20
N LYS A 209 30.47 -0.60 -13.86
CA LYS A 209 31.84 -0.24 -14.24
C LYS A 209 32.92 -1.10 -13.59
N ALA A 210 32.64 -1.75 -12.47
CA ALA A 210 33.59 -2.64 -11.81
C ALA A 210 33.59 -4.06 -12.43
N ILE A 211 32.55 -4.41 -13.19
CA ILE A 211 32.37 -5.73 -13.84
C ILE A 211 32.74 -5.68 -15.34
N LEU A 212 32.62 -4.52 -15.98
CA LEU A 212 33.07 -4.24 -17.35
C LEU A 212 34.55 -3.82 -17.38
#